data_AF-A0A432T3A2-F1
#
_entry.id   AF-A0A432T3A2-F1
#
_cell.length_a   1.000
_cell.length_b   1.000
_cell.length_c   1.000
_cell.angle_alpha   90.00
_cell.angle_beta   90.00
_cell.angle_gamma   90.00
#
_symmetry.space_group_name_H-M   'P 1'
#
loop_
_entity.id
_entity.type
_entity.pdbx_description
1 polymer ?
#
loop_
_entity_poly.entity_id
_entity_poly.type
_entity_poly.pdbx_seq_one_letter_code
_entity_poly.pdbx_strand_id
1 'polypeptide(L)' 'MTENTKRSLFGLNGIFGILISIVGLIVILGILMTLALAVQRNSEANPYDPTVIRDIHNLKMISVDNKQYAFVSPKNKDK' A
#
# COMPACT_ATOMS: atom_id res chain seq x y z
N MET A 1 -30.43 17.99 -35.64
CA MET A 1 -29.93 16.92 -34.76
C MET A 1 -28.54 16.55 -35.27
N THR A 2 -27.49 17.13 -34.70
CA THR A 2 -26.12 16.97 -35.22
C THR A 2 -25.25 16.30 -34.16
N GLU A 3 -24.51 15.32 -34.63
CA GLU A 3 -23.87 14.18 -33.98
C GLU A 3 -22.82 14.52 -32.92
N ASN A 4 -22.79 13.73 -31.83
CA ASN A 4 -21.76 13.79 -30.78
C ASN A 4 -20.51 13.01 -31.23
N THR A 5 -19.78 13.55 -32.21
CA THR A 5 -18.52 12.98 -32.71
C THR A 5 -17.33 13.25 -31.76
N LYS A 6 -17.57 13.90 -30.60
CA LYS A 6 -16.58 14.13 -29.53
C LYS A 6 -16.64 13.14 -28.37
N ARG A 7 -17.32 12.00 -28.51
CA ARG A 7 -17.22 10.85 -27.57
C ARG A 7 -15.90 10.09 -27.73
N SER A 8 -14.79 10.82 -27.76
CA SER A 8 -13.43 10.29 -27.73
C SER A 8 -13.09 9.90 -26.31
N LEU A 9 -13.63 8.77 -25.83
CA LEU A 9 -13.27 8.31 -24.48
C LEU A 9 -12.04 7.41 -24.49
N PHE A 10 -11.79 6.61 -25.54
CA PHE A 10 -10.61 5.73 -25.62
C PHE A 10 -10.10 5.47 -27.04
N GLY A 11 -10.08 6.48 -27.89
CA GLY A 11 -9.39 6.35 -29.16
C GLY A 11 -7.92 5.85 -29.01
N LEU A 12 -7.36 4.91 -29.81
CA LEU A 12 -6.44 5.51 -30.78
C LEU A 12 -7.25 6.49 -31.62
N ASN A 13 -8.54 6.26 -31.98
CA ASN A 13 -9.34 5.05 -32.33
C ASN A 13 -9.67 3.89 -31.31
N GLY A 14 -10.92 3.86 -30.79
CA GLY A 14 -11.42 3.23 -29.53
C GLY A 14 -10.80 1.93 -28.95
N ILE A 15 -10.50 0.97 -29.82
CA ILE A 15 -10.14 -0.40 -29.39
C ILE A 15 -8.70 -0.48 -28.88
N PHE A 16 -7.83 0.35 -29.45
CA PHE A 16 -6.40 0.29 -29.16
C PHE A 16 -6.08 0.87 -27.78
N GLY A 17 -6.78 1.95 -27.40
CA GLY A 17 -6.68 2.51 -26.04
C GLY A 17 -7.11 1.51 -24.97
N ILE A 18 -8.14 0.71 -25.26
CA ILE A 18 -8.60 -0.36 -24.38
C ILE A 18 -7.52 -1.45 -24.25
N LEU A 19 -6.91 -1.88 -25.37
CA LEU A 19 -5.85 -2.89 -25.35
C LEU A 19 -4.63 -2.43 -24.55
N ILE A 20 -4.18 -1.18 -24.73
CA ILE A 20 -3.08 -0.60 -23.92
C ILE A 20 -3.44 -0.58 -22.44
N SER A 21 -4.68 -0.19 -22.12
CA SER A 21 -5.14 -0.10 -20.73
C SER A 21 -5.16 -1.49 -20.08
N ILE A 22 -5.62 -2.53 -20.78
CA ILE A 22 -5.62 -3.91 -20.28
C ILE A 22 -4.19 -4.37 -20.02
N VAL A 23 -3.27 -4.16 -20.96
CA VAL A 23 -1.86 -4.52 -20.77
C VAL A 23 -1.27 -3.78 -19.56
N GLY A 24 -1.54 -2.49 -19.41
CA GLY A 24 -1.10 -1.70 -18.26
C GLY A 24 -1.65 -2.24 -16.93
N LEU A 25 -2.93 -2.58 -16.88
CA LEU A 25 -3.55 -3.18 -15.69
C LEU A 25 -2.93 -4.54 -15.33
N ILE A 26 -2.63 -5.38 -16.32
CA ILE A 26 -1.97 -6.67 -16.10
C ILE A 26 -0.54 -6.48 -15.59
N VAL A 27 0.20 -5.50 -16.12
CA VAL A 27 1.55 -5.18 -15.65
C VAL A 27 1.54 -4.73 -14.19
N ILE A 28 0.64 -3.79 -13.84
CA ILE A 28 0.48 -3.32 -12.47
C ILE A 28 0.10 -4.47 -11.54
N LEU A 29 -0.83 -5.33 -11.96
CA LEU A 29 -1.21 -6.52 -11.21
C LEU A 29 -0.02 -7.45 -10.96
N GLY A 30 0.80 -7.72 -11.98
CA GLY A 30 2.00 -8.55 -11.85
C GLY A 30 3.02 -7.99 -10.86
N ILE A 31 3.23 -6.67 -10.88
CA ILE A 31 4.12 -6.00 -9.93
C ILE A 31 3.57 -6.13 -8.50
N LEU A 32 2.28 -5.85 -8.30
CA LEU A 32 1.67 -5.94 -6.96
C LEU A 32 1.71 -7.38 -6.41
N MET A 33 1.48 -8.39 -7.27
CA MET A 33 1.57 -9.80 -6.89
C MET A 33 2.99 -10.21 -6.49
N THR A 34 4.01 -9.76 -7.22
CA THR A 34 5.41 -10.09 -6.87
C THR A 34 5.84 -9.43 -5.56
N LEU A 35 5.43 -8.18 -5.31
CA LEU A 35 5.65 -7.51 -4.03
C LEU A 35 4.94 -8.23 -2.87
N ALA A 36 3.68 -8.62 -3.06
CA ALA A 36 2.93 -9.37 -2.05
C ALA A 36 3.61 -10.70 -1.70
N LEU A 37 4.09 -11.43 -2.72
CA LEU A 37 4.80 -12.70 -2.52
C LEU A 37 6.14 -12.48 -1.81
N ALA A 38 6.86 -11.40 -2.12
CA ALA A 38 8.11 -11.06 -1.44
C ALA A 38 7.89 -10.79 0.05
N VAL A 39 6.83 -10.06 0.41
CA VAL A 39 6.46 -9.81 1.81
C VAL A 39 6.10 -11.10 2.53
N GLN A 40 5.30 -11.97 1.91
CA GLN A 40 4.93 -13.28 2.48
C GLN A 40 6.16 -14.14 2.74
N ARG A 41 7.05 -14.27 1.74
CA ARG A 41 8.32 -15.02 1.87
C ARG A 41 9.22 -14.44 2.97
N ASN A 42 9.31 -13.13 3.09
CA ASN A 42 10.10 -12.50 4.14
C ASN A 42 9.51 -12.73 5.53
N SER A 43 8.18 -12.75 5.66
CA SER A 43 7.48 -13.06 6.90
C SER A 43 7.61 -14.53 7.30
N GLU A 44 7.73 -15.45 6.34
CA GLU A 44 8.02 -16.86 6.62
C GLU A 44 9.48 -17.08 7.02
N ALA A 45 10.42 -16.39 6.37
CA ALA A 45 11.84 -16.47 6.69
C ALA A 45 12.18 -15.83 8.05
N ASN A 46 11.43 -14.79 8.43
CA ASN A 46 11.53 -14.12 9.73
C ASN A 46 10.18 -14.19 10.43
N PRO A 47 9.76 -15.38 10.91
CA PRO A 47 8.47 -15.54 11.54
C PRO A 47 8.40 -14.68 12.79
N TYR A 48 7.28 -13.97 12.95
CA TYR A 48 6.99 -13.26 14.18
C TYR A 48 6.93 -14.25 15.35
N ASP A 49 7.76 -14.08 16.37
CA ASP A 49 7.74 -14.92 17.56
C ASP A 49 6.61 -14.46 18.51
N PRO A 50 5.51 -15.23 18.64
CA PRO A 50 4.37 -14.85 19.47
C PRO A 50 4.68 -14.98 20.97
N THR A 51 5.77 -15.64 21.37
CA THR A 51 6.12 -15.83 22.78
C THR A 51 6.56 -14.51 23.44
N VAL A 52 7.09 -13.57 22.65
CA VAL A 52 7.52 -12.24 23.11
C VAL A 52 6.35 -11.36 23.58
N ILE A 53 5.15 -11.47 22.97
CA ILE A 53 3.97 -10.71 23.44
C ILE A 53 3.22 -11.46 24.57
N ARG A 54 3.28 -12.80 24.56
CA ARG A 54 2.52 -13.63 25.50
C ARG A 54 3.08 -13.63 26.91
N ASP A 55 4.37 -13.34 27.06
CA ASP A 55 4.96 -13.12 28.37
C ASP A 55 4.71 -11.67 28.83
N ILE A 56 3.94 -11.54 29.91
CA ILE A 56 3.58 -10.25 30.53
C ILE A 56 4.84 -9.48 30.95
N HIS A 57 5.96 -10.16 31.18
CA HIS A 57 7.26 -9.55 31.50
C HIS A 57 8.05 -9.12 30.26
N ASN A 58 7.74 -9.64 29.07
CA ASN A 58 8.28 -9.20 27.78
C ASN A 58 7.42 -8.11 27.09
N LEU A 59 6.26 -7.76 27.66
CA LEU A 59 5.56 -6.49 27.40
C LEU A 59 6.37 -5.32 27.96
N LYS A 60 7.59 -5.12 27.47
CA LYS A 60 8.39 -3.95 27.79
C LYS A 60 7.78 -2.78 27.03
N MET A 61 6.92 -2.02 27.72
CA MET A 61 6.63 -0.64 27.32
C MET A 61 7.98 0.06 27.11
N ILE A 62 8.09 0.77 25.99
CA ILE A 62 9.23 1.61 25.58
C ILE A 62 10.27 0.85 24.73
N SER A 63 10.02 0.82 23.42
CA SER A 63 11.12 1.04 22.47
C SER A 63 11.70 2.43 22.76
N VAL A 64 12.98 2.48 23.15
CA VAL A 64 13.66 3.74 23.47
C VAL A 64 13.71 4.65 22.23
N ASP A 65 13.81 4.05 21.04
CA ASP A 65 13.87 4.73 19.76
C ASP A 65 12.51 5.29 19.31
N ASN A 66 11.40 4.66 19.73
CA ASN A 66 10.04 5.08 19.36
C ASN A 66 9.43 6.12 20.34
N LYS A 67 10.16 6.52 21.39
CA LYS A 67 9.73 7.56 22.34
C LYS A 67 9.46 8.91 21.67
N GLN A 68 10.16 9.22 20.58
CA GLN A 68 10.05 10.52 19.90
C GLN A 68 8.75 10.70 19.10
N TYR A 69 8.03 9.60 18.81
CA TYR A 69 6.80 9.61 18.02
C TYR A 69 5.54 9.38 18.86
N ALA A 70 5.67 8.89 20.09
CA ALA A 70 4.55 8.68 21.00
C ALA A 70 4.42 9.88 21.97
N PHE A 71 3.22 10.46 22.04
CA PHE A 71 2.83 11.52 23.00
C PHE A 71 3.44 12.92 22.76
N VAL A 72 3.56 13.37 21.51
CA VAL A 72 3.75 14.80 21.24
C VAL A 72 2.45 15.56 21.48
N SER A 73 2.44 16.43 22.50
CA SER A 73 1.37 17.40 22.70
C SER A 73 1.34 18.40 21.54
N PRO A 74 0.16 18.77 21.00
CA PRO A 74 0.06 19.74 19.92
C PRO A 74 0.69 21.08 20.36
N LYS A 75 1.73 21.53 19.65
CA LYS A 75 2.24 22.89 19.76
C LYS A 75 1.08 23.82 19.39
N ASN A 76 0.68 24.67 20.34
CA ASN A 76 -0.39 25.68 20.23
C ASN A 76 -1.79 25.18 20.61
N LYS A 77 -1.97 24.74 21.86
CA LYS A 77 -3.33 24.61 22.41
C LYS A 77 -3.88 25.87 23.08
N ASP A 78 -3.07 26.87 23.46
CA ASP A 78 -3.57 28.10 24.10
C ASP A 78 -2.64 29.32 23.87
N LYS A 79 -2.62 29.87 22.65
CA LYS A 79 -2.24 31.28 22.40
C LYS A 79 -3.33 31.96 21.60
#